data_AF-X0YWH4-F1
#
_entry.id   AF-X0YWH4-F1
#
_cell.length_a   1.000
_cell.length_b   1.000
_cell.length_c   1.000
_cell.angle_alpha   90.00
_cell.angle_beta   90.00
_cell.angle_gamma   90.00
#
_symmetry.space_group_name_H-M   'P 1'
#
loop_
_entity.id
_entity.type
_entity.pdbx_description
1 polymer ?
#
loop_
_entity_poly.entity_id
_entity_poly.type
_entity_poly.pdbx_seq_one_letter_code
_entity_poly.pdbx_strand_id
1 'polypeptide(L)'
;MWHKAYQDMLFDYICEYIERYRQNGTILTLLDADKQKLAIAPSVEVGWDNSGFDTETLGLFRGRLKHKYGDLATLNRAWGTGYKHFAEIDARDKTIFDYAFADKQRMPQAVIDHAYFRAEVINKAMSALKSRLLRRYPDLVIVAEVPYPFGWIAPPSLSYKWKAASFPETVEYADLIVFRTAGPSSVATGECYKLLARGQKLLLAHRTGQGGLIADLQKQ
;
A
#
# COMPACT_ATOMS: atom_id res chain seq x y z
N MET A 1 -5.88 -13.14 -3.74
CA MET A 1 -5.25 -13.43 -2.44
C MET A 1 -3.92 -14.04 -2.81
N TRP A 2 -2.84 -13.69 -2.13
CA TRP A 2 -1.55 -14.29 -2.50
C TRP A 2 -1.62 -15.80 -2.38
N HIS A 3 -1.06 -16.50 -3.35
CA HIS A 3 -1.01 -17.96 -3.33
C HIS A 3 -0.39 -18.44 -2.01
N LYS A 4 -0.99 -19.45 -1.38
CA LYS A 4 -0.59 -19.89 -0.03
C LYS A 4 0.90 -20.24 0.05
N ALA A 5 1.42 -20.92 -0.99
CA ALA A 5 2.84 -21.27 -1.06
C ALA A 5 3.77 -20.05 -1.01
N TYR A 6 3.37 -18.92 -1.62
CA TYR A 6 4.15 -17.69 -1.56
C TYR A 6 4.12 -17.09 -0.15
N GLN A 7 2.97 -17.10 0.52
CA GLN A 7 2.86 -16.65 1.91
C GLN A 7 3.68 -17.52 2.86
N ASP A 8 3.72 -18.84 2.63
CA ASP A 8 4.54 -19.78 3.41
C ASP A 8 6.03 -19.52 3.20
N MET A 9 6.48 -19.41 1.95
CA MET A 9 7.87 -19.09 1.63
C MET A 9 8.32 -17.76 2.24
N LEU A 10 7.48 -16.71 2.14
CA LEU A 10 7.80 -15.41 2.73
C LEU A 10 7.86 -15.48 4.26
N PHE A 11 6.95 -16.23 4.90
CA PHE A 11 6.98 -16.46 6.33
C PHE A 11 8.27 -17.16 6.77
N ASP A 12 8.66 -18.24 6.09
CA ASP A 12 9.87 -19.00 6.41
C ASP A 12 11.12 -18.16 6.20
N TYR A 13 11.20 -17.41 5.09
CA TYR A 13 12.29 -16.47 4.82
C TYR A 13 12.45 -15.43 5.93
N ILE A 14 11.35 -14.81 6.36
CA ILE A 14 11.37 -13.81 7.43
C ILE A 14 11.81 -14.44 8.76
N CYS A 15 11.33 -15.65 9.08
CA CYS A 15 11.76 -16.35 10.29
C CYS A 15 13.27 -16.60 10.25
N GLU A 16 13.79 -17.15 9.15
CA GLU A 16 15.22 -17.38 8.97
C GLU A 16 16.03 -16.08 9.09
N TYR A 17 15.55 -14.99 8.48
CA TYR A 17 16.17 -13.68 8.58
C TYR A 17 16.23 -13.18 10.04
N ILE A 18 15.12 -13.27 10.78
CA ILE A 18 15.09 -12.87 12.20
C ILE A 18 16.06 -13.71 13.02
N GLU A 19 16.02 -15.05 12.88
CA GLU A 19 16.91 -15.94 13.64
C GLU A 19 18.39 -15.66 13.36
N ARG A 20 18.73 -15.41 12.09
CA ARG A 20 20.11 -15.13 11.66
C ARG A 20 20.65 -13.81 12.23
N TYR A 21 19.82 -12.78 12.29
CA TYR A 21 20.29 -11.41 12.52
C TYR A 21 19.94 -10.84 13.90
N ARG A 22 19.02 -11.44 14.67
CA ARG A 22 18.59 -10.92 15.97
C ARG A 22 19.71 -10.86 17.02
N GLN A 23 20.71 -11.74 16.94
CA GLN A 23 21.79 -11.82 17.94
C GLN A 23 22.93 -10.82 17.67
N ASN A 24 23.05 -10.33 16.43
CA ASN A 24 24.20 -9.52 16.00
C ASN A 24 23.92 -8.02 16.06
N GLY A 25 22.76 -7.60 16.57
CA GLY A 25 22.34 -6.19 16.63
C GLY A 25 22.11 -5.55 15.25
N THR A 26 22.00 -6.34 14.19
CA THR A 26 21.85 -5.84 12.81
C THR A 26 20.39 -5.58 12.41
N ILE A 27 19.43 -6.10 13.17
CA ILE A 27 18.01 -5.76 13.00
C ILE A 27 17.71 -4.50 13.79
N LEU A 28 16.93 -3.58 13.20
CA LEU A 28 16.44 -2.40 13.89
C LEU A 28 15.67 -2.79 15.16
N THR A 29 16.09 -2.25 16.29
CA THR A 29 15.38 -2.38 17.57
C THR A 29 14.77 -1.04 17.93
N LEU A 30 13.48 -1.03 18.20
CA LEU A 30 12.73 0.13 18.65
C LEU A 30 12.51 0.05 20.15
N LEU A 31 12.64 1.18 20.84
CA LEU A 31 12.23 1.31 22.23
C LEU A 31 10.76 1.76 22.25
N ASP A 32 9.88 0.90 22.78
CA ASP A 32 8.44 1.18 22.93
C ASP A 32 8.01 0.87 24.36
N ALA A 33 7.63 1.90 25.11
CA ALA A 33 7.27 1.81 26.54
C ALA A 33 8.29 0.99 27.36
N ASP A 34 9.57 1.38 27.26
CA ASP A 34 10.72 0.75 27.93
C ASP A 34 11.04 -0.69 27.51
N LYS A 35 10.34 -1.23 26.50
CA LYS A 35 10.63 -2.54 25.91
C LYS A 35 11.34 -2.39 24.57
N GLN A 36 12.37 -3.19 24.38
CA GLN A 36 13.03 -3.34 23.10
C GLN A 36 12.24 -4.29 22.21
N LYS A 37 11.86 -3.81 21.02
CA LYS A 37 11.09 -4.56 20.02
C LYS A 37 11.84 -4.61 18.71
N LEU A 38 11.95 -5.80 18.11
CA LEU A 38 12.54 -5.94 16.78
C LEU A 38 11.56 -5.38 15.74
N ALA A 39 12.08 -4.63 14.77
CA ALA A 39 11.29 -4.09 13.67
C ALA A 39 11.75 -4.69 12.35
N ILE A 40 10.80 -5.16 11.54
CA ILE A 40 11.06 -5.67 10.19
C ILE A 40 10.15 -5.00 9.16
N ALA A 41 10.63 -4.86 7.94
CA ALA A 41 9.82 -4.43 6.80
C ALA A 41 9.74 -5.58 5.77
N PRO A 42 8.66 -6.38 5.77
CA PRO A 42 8.49 -7.52 4.84
C PRO A 42 8.42 -7.13 3.36
N SER A 43 8.30 -5.84 3.07
CA SER A 43 8.09 -5.28 1.74
C SER A 43 8.66 -3.88 1.67
N VAL A 44 9.19 -3.51 0.51
CA VAL A 44 9.66 -2.16 0.17
C VAL A 44 8.68 -1.57 -0.84
N GLU A 45 8.37 -0.28 -0.71
CA GLU A 45 7.43 0.43 -1.60
C GLU A 45 6.16 -0.36 -1.84
N VAL A 46 5.38 -0.60 -0.78
CA VAL A 46 4.19 -1.46 -0.82
C VAL A 46 3.24 -0.94 -1.88
N GLY A 47 3.32 -1.57 -3.04
CA GLY A 47 2.89 -0.95 -4.27
C GLY A 47 2.79 -2.00 -5.35
N TRP A 48 1.75 -1.88 -6.15
CA TRP A 48 1.36 -2.88 -7.13
C TRP A 48 1.53 -2.26 -8.51
N ASP A 49 2.76 -2.14 -9.00
CA ASP A 49 3.01 -1.66 -10.36
C ASP A 49 3.03 -2.85 -11.35
N ASN A 50 2.21 -2.75 -12.40
CA ASN A 50 2.15 -3.67 -13.54
C ASN A 50 2.03 -5.19 -13.26
N SER A 51 1.69 -5.61 -12.04
CA SER A 51 1.57 -7.02 -11.66
C SER A 51 0.12 -7.46 -11.49
N GLY A 52 -0.12 -8.78 -11.35
CA GLY A 52 -1.38 -9.34 -10.84
C GLY A 52 -2.64 -9.13 -11.69
N PHE A 53 -2.50 -9.25 -13.01
CA PHE A 53 -3.61 -9.33 -13.96
C PHE A 53 -3.91 -10.78 -14.38
N ASP A 54 -3.46 -11.75 -13.59
CA ASP A 54 -3.75 -13.16 -13.83
C ASP A 54 -5.24 -13.47 -13.62
N THR A 55 -5.69 -14.60 -14.16
CA THR A 55 -7.10 -15.01 -14.12
C THR A 55 -7.66 -15.10 -12.70
N GLU A 56 -6.86 -15.55 -11.73
CA GLU A 56 -7.31 -15.69 -10.34
C GLU A 56 -7.54 -14.31 -9.71
N THR A 57 -6.56 -13.41 -9.83
CA THR A 57 -6.67 -12.04 -9.33
C THR A 57 -7.81 -11.27 -9.99
N LEU A 58 -8.00 -11.44 -11.29
CA LEU A 58 -9.10 -10.82 -12.02
C LEU A 58 -10.47 -11.36 -11.58
N GLY A 59 -10.54 -12.67 -11.28
CA GLY A 59 -11.73 -13.29 -10.68
C GLY A 59 -12.09 -12.68 -9.33
N LEU A 60 -11.10 -12.44 -8.47
CA LEU A 60 -11.30 -11.78 -7.18
C LEU A 60 -11.74 -10.33 -7.32
N PHE A 61 -11.17 -9.59 -8.27
CA PHE A 61 -11.58 -8.22 -8.54
C PHE A 61 -13.04 -8.16 -8.96
N ARG A 62 -13.46 -9.01 -9.90
CA ARG A 62 -14.85 -9.13 -10.34
C ARG A 62 -15.79 -9.52 -9.19
N GLY A 63 -15.35 -10.43 -8.31
CA GLY A 63 -16.09 -10.80 -7.11
C GLY A 63 -16.29 -9.62 -6.16
N ARG A 64 -15.23 -8.83 -5.91
CA ARG A 64 -15.30 -7.59 -5.11
C ARG A 64 -16.26 -6.57 -5.74
N LEU A 65 -16.22 -6.40 -7.06
CA LEU A 65 -17.13 -5.48 -7.77
C LEU A 65 -18.60 -5.91 -7.64
N LYS A 66 -18.90 -7.21 -7.77
CA LYS A 66 -20.24 -7.76 -7.53
C LYS A 66 -20.72 -7.44 -6.11
N HIS A 67 -19.86 -7.62 -5.11
CA HIS A 67 -20.21 -7.30 -3.73
C HIS A 67 -20.44 -5.80 -3.52
N LYS A 68 -19.57 -4.93 -4.06
CA LYS A 68 -19.65 -3.48 -3.90
C LYS A 68 -20.88 -2.88 -4.58
N TYR A 69 -21.19 -3.32 -5.80
CA TYR A 69 -22.23 -2.71 -6.63
C TYR A 69 -23.57 -3.46 -6.60
N GLY A 70 -23.59 -4.70 -6.10
CA GLY A 70 -24.75 -5.59 -6.14
C GLY A 70 -25.01 -6.16 -7.54
N ASP A 71 -25.22 -5.29 -8.52
CA ASP A 71 -25.55 -5.65 -9.90
C ASP A 71 -24.69 -4.90 -10.94
N LEU A 72 -24.74 -5.41 -12.17
CA LEU A 72 -23.96 -4.86 -13.28
C LEU A 72 -24.50 -3.52 -13.79
N ALA A 73 -25.81 -3.28 -13.69
CA ALA A 73 -26.41 -2.02 -14.12
C ALA A 73 -25.90 -0.84 -13.28
N THR A 74 -25.77 -1.05 -11.97
CA THR A 74 -25.23 -0.08 -11.02
C THR A 74 -23.75 0.18 -11.27
N LEU A 75 -22.96 -0.88 -11.54
CA LEU A 75 -21.56 -0.73 -11.95
C LEU A 75 -21.43 0.07 -13.26
N ASN A 76 -22.19 -0.31 -14.30
CA ASN A 76 -22.15 0.35 -15.61
C ASN A 76 -22.51 1.83 -15.51
N ARG A 77 -23.51 2.19 -14.69
CA ARG A 77 -23.82 3.61 -14.40
C ARG A 77 -22.66 4.33 -13.71
N ALA A 78 -22.04 3.69 -12.71
CA ALA A 78 -20.95 4.30 -11.95
C ALA A 78 -19.68 4.47 -12.79
N TRP A 79 -19.40 3.56 -13.72
CA TRP A 79 -18.20 3.59 -14.55
C TRP A 79 -18.41 4.22 -15.93
N GLY A 80 -19.66 4.47 -16.33
CA GLY A 80 -19.98 4.95 -17.68
C GLY A 80 -19.74 3.89 -18.76
N THR A 81 -19.97 2.61 -18.44
CA THR A 81 -19.67 1.47 -19.33
C THR A 81 -20.92 0.71 -19.75
N GLY A 82 -20.76 -0.24 -20.68
CA GLY A 82 -21.83 -1.02 -21.27
C GLY A 82 -21.65 -2.54 -21.15
N TYR A 83 -20.94 -3.02 -20.13
CA TYR A 83 -20.66 -4.45 -19.96
C TYR A 83 -21.95 -5.27 -19.87
N LYS A 84 -21.94 -6.46 -20.47
CA LYS A 84 -23.05 -7.42 -20.45
C LYS A 84 -22.94 -8.41 -19.31
N HIS A 85 -21.71 -8.66 -18.84
CA HIS A 85 -21.45 -9.47 -17.65
C HIS A 85 -20.15 -9.07 -16.96
N PHE A 86 -20.07 -9.30 -15.64
CA PHE A 86 -18.83 -9.03 -14.87
C PHE A 86 -17.58 -9.74 -15.43
N ALA A 87 -17.75 -10.85 -16.15
CA ALA A 87 -16.63 -11.57 -16.77
C ALA A 87 -15.97 -10.83 -17.96
N GLU A 88 -16.57 -9.75 -18.46
CA GLU A 88 -15.94 -8.88 -19.49
C GLU A 88 -14.93 -7.89 -18.87
N ILE A 89 -15.02 -7.64 -17.56
CA ILE A 89 -14.19 -6.62 -16.91
C ILE A 89 -12.75 -7.11 -16.88
N ASP A 90 -11.87 -6.43 -17.60
CA ASP A 90 -10.43 -6.67 -17.61
C ASP A 90 -9.70 -5.41 -17.16
N ALA A 91 -8.97 -5.49 -16.04
CA ALA A 91 -8.22 -4.37 -15.49
C ALA A 91 -7.03 -3.93 -16.36
N ARG A 92 -6.73 -4.68 -17.44
CA ARG A 92 -5.76 -4.31 -18.48
C ARG A 92 -6.37 -3.44 -19.58
N ASP A 93 -7.69 -3.34 -19.66
CA ASP A 93 -8.37 -2.49 -20.64
C ASP A 93 -8.12 -1.02 -20.32
N LYS A 94 -7.12 -0.43 -20.97
CA LYS A 94 -6.72 0.97 -20.76
C LYS A 94 -7.77 1.98 -21.20
N THR A 95 -8.79 1.56 -21.96
CA THR A 95 -9.91 2.45 -22.32
C THR A 95 -10.85 2.70 -21.13
N ILE A 96 -10.87 1.78 -20.17
CA ILE A 96 -11.66 1.86 -18.94
C ILE A 96 -10.76 2.17 -17.73
N PHE A 97 -9.60 1.52 -17.64
CA PHE A 97 -8.63 1.65 -16.56
C PHE A 97 -7.47 2.56 -16.96
N ASP A 98 -7.77 3.84 -17.20
CA ASP A 98 -6.75 4.83 -17.56
C ASP A 98 -5.99 5.35 -16.32
N TYR A 99 -4.93 4.65 -15.91
CA TYR A 99 -4.02 5.14 -14.86
C TYR A 99 -3.20 6.36 -15.30
N ALA A 100 -3.12 6.63 -16.60
CA ALA A 100 -2.45 7.79 -17.16
C ALA A 100 -3.33 9.05 -17.19
N PHE A 101 -4.62 8.93 -16.86
CA PHE A 101 -5.61 10.02 -16.88
C PHE A 101 -5.08 11.35 -16.33
N ALA A 102 -5.27 12.43 -17.09
CA ALA A 102 -4.59 13.70 -16.83
C ALA A 102 -4.95 14.32 -15.46
N ASP A 103 -6.24 14.32 -15.11
CA ASP A 103 -6.71 14.83 -13.82
C ASP A 103 -6.57 13.76 -12.72
N LYS A 104 -5.44 13.79 -12.02
CA LYS A 104 -5.17 12.85 -10.92
C LYS A 104 -6.02 13.10 -9.67
N GLN A 105 -6.73 14.22 -9.58
CA GLN A 105 -7.67 14.49 -8.49
C GLN A 105 -9.04 13.87 -8.77
N ARG A 106 -9.39 13.68 -10.05
CA ARG A 106 -10.66 13.11 -10.52
C ARG A 106 -10.45 11.89 -11.40
N MET A 107 -9.76 10.89 -10.87
CA MET A 107 -9.54 9.62 -11.59
C MET A 107 -10.87 8.94 -11.93
N PRO A 108 -10.92 8.18 -13.05
CA PRO A 108 -12.08 7.35 -13.36
C PRO A 108 -12.42 6.39 -12.22
N GLN A 109 -13.71 6.20 -11.95
CA GLN A 109 -14.17 5.35 -10.83
C GLN A 109 -13.62 3.91 -10.92
N ALA A 110 -13.48 3.38 -12.14
CA ALA A 110 -12.88 2.07 -12.37
C ALA A 110 -11.43 1.97 -11.87
N VAL A 111 -10.64 3.02 -12.08
CA VAL A 111 -9.25 3.10 -11.60
C VAL A 111 -9.20 3.18 -10.07
N ILE A 112 -10.07 3.99 -9.47
CA ILE A 112 -10.20 4.09 -8.01
C ILE A 112 -10.55 2.70 -7.43
N ASP A 113 -11.54 2.02 -8.01
CA ASP A 113 -11.97 0.71 -7.53
C ASP A 113 -10.89 -0.34 -7.62
N HIS A 114 -10.13 -0.38 -8.71
CA HIS A 114 -9.02 -1.31 -8.85
C HIS A 114 -7.87 -0.97 -7.91
N ALA A 115 -7.57 0.31 -7.68
CA ALA A 115 -6.56 0.72 -6.72
C ALA A 115 -6.91 0.27 -5.30
N TYR A 116 -8.15 0.48 -4.85
CA TYR A 116 -8.61 0.00 -3.53
C TYR A 116 -8.68 -1.52 -3.44
N PHE A 117 -9.06 -2.22 -4.51
CA PHE A 117 -8.97 -3.69 -4.55
C PHE A 117 -7.54 -4.18 -4.30
N ARG A 118 -6.54 -3.55 -4.94
CA ARG A 118 -5.13 -3.93 -4.73
C ARG A 118 -4.68 -3.69 -3.29
N ALA A 119 -5.07 -2.57 -2.70
CA ALA A 119 -4.84 -2.27 -1.28
C ALA A 119 -5.44 -3.36 -0.37
N GLU A 120 -6.70 -3.74 -0.59
CA GLU A 120 -7.38 -4.81 0.16
C GLU A 120 -6.65 -6.16 0.05
N VAL A 121 -6.19 -6.53 -1.14
CA VAL A 121 -5.46 -7.80 -1.35
C VAL A 121 -4.14 -7.81 -0.60
N ILE A 122 -3.38 -6.71 -0.65
CA ILE A 122 -2.12 -6.55 0.08
C ILE A 122 -2.37 -6.64 1.59
N ASN A 123 -3.30 -5.86 2.12
CA ASN A 123 -3.62 -5.87 3.55
C ASN A 123 -4.01 -7.26 4.03
N LYS A 124 -4.84 -7.98 3.27
CA LYS A 124 -5.29 -9.32 3.65
C LYS A 124 -4.10 -10.29 3.72
N ALA A 125 -3.22 -10.26 2.73
CA ALA A 125 -2.03 -11.13 2.70
C ALA A 125 -1.05 -10.79 3.83
N MET A 126 -0.72 -9.51 4.00
CA MET A 126 0.23 -9.05 5.01
C MET A 126 -0.30 -9.18 6.43
N SER A 127 -1.61 -8.99 6.66
CA SER A 127 -2.25 -9.22 7.97
C SER A 127 -2.20 -10.71 8.36
N ALA A 128 -2.41 -11.61 7.39
CA ALA A 128 -2.29 -13.05 7.62
C ALA A 128 -0.83 -13.42 7.96
N LEU A 129 0.13 -12.87 7.23
CA LEU A 129 1.56 -13.03 7.51
C LEU A 129 1.94 -12.50 8.90
N LYS A 130 1.57 -11.25 9.22
CA LYS A 130 1.78 -10.64 10.54
C LYS A 130 1.22 -11.50 11.66
N SER A 131 -0.02 -11.98 11.52
CA SER A 131 -0.64 -12.84 12.53
C SER A 131 0.14 -14.13 12.77
N ARG A 132 0.77 -14.71 11.74
CA ARG A 132 1.66 -15.87 11.89
C ARG A 132 2.96 -15.50 12.58
N LEU A 133 3.58 -14.40 12.16
CA LEU A 133 4.84 -13.92 12.73
C LEU A 133 4.69 -13.59 14.21
N LEU A 134 3.62 -12.90 14.61
CA LEU A 134 3.36 -12.53 16.01
C LEU A 134 3.12 -13.73 16.93
N ARG A 135 2.67 -14.88 16.41
CA ARG A 135 2.61 -16.11 17.22
C ARG A 135 3.99 -16.65 17.57
N ARG A 136 5.00 -16.40 16.74
CA ARG A 136 6.39 -16.85 16.95
C ARG A 136 7.26 -15.76 17.58
N TYR A 137 6.99 -14.50 17.27
CA TYR A 137 7.72 -13.32 17.72
C TYR A 137 6.72 -12.29 18.26
N PRO A 138 6.22 -12.45 19.50
CA PRO A 138 5.15 -11.61 20.05
C PRO A 138 5.47 -10.12 20.12
N ASP A 139 6.74 -9.77 20.26
CA ASP A 139 7.22 -8.39 20.38
C ASP A 139 7.72 -7.80 19.04
N LEU A 140 7.38 -8.43 17.90
CA LEU A 140 7.77 -7.96 16.58
C LEU A 140 6.92 -6.76 16.14
N VAL A 141 7.57 -5.72 15.62
CA VAL A 141 6.94 -4.55 14.99
C VAL A 141 7.01 -4.73 13.48
N ILE A 142 5.86 -4.73 12.81
CA ILE A 142 5.78 -4.74 11.35
C ILE A 142 5.83 -3.31 10.83
N VAL A 143 6.83 -3.03 10.01
CA VAL A 143 7.04 -1.76 9.35
C VAL A 143 6.57 -1.84 7.91
N ALA A 144 5.92 -0.79 7.43
CA ALA A 144 5.62 -0.63 6.01
C ALA A 144 5.93 0.80 5.56
N GLU A 145 6.33 0.94 4.30
CA GLU A 145 6.56 2.23 3.67
C GLU A 145 5.40 2.58 2.73
N VAL A 146 4.92 3.81 2.79
CA VAL A 146 4.06 4.39 1.74
C VAL A 146 4.85 5.51 1.06
N PRO A 147 5.15 5.36 -0.24
CA PRO A 147 5.92 6.37 -0.97
C PRO A 147 5.03 7.50 -1.46
N TYR A 148 5.45 8.73 -1.18
CA TYR A 148 4.86 9.99 -1.63
C TYR A 148 3.33 10.11 -1.45
N PRO A 149 2.77 9.74 -0.27
CA PRO A 149 1.32 9.74 -0.05
C PRO A 149 0.75 11.16 0.00
N PHE A 150 1.58 12.12 0.42
CA PHE A 150 1.25 13.53 0.48
C PHE A 150 1.85 14.19 -0.75
N GLY A 151 1.00 14.79 -1.57
CA GLY A 151 1.47 15.50 -2.74
C GLY A 151 2.28 16.72 -2.32
N TRP A 152 3.59 16.67 -2.48
CA TRP A 152 4.34 17.89 -2.76
C TRP A 152 3.89 18.39 -4.13
N ILE A 153 4.09 19.69 -4.39
CA ILE A 153 3.69 20.41 -5.62
C ILE A 153 4.30 19.77 -6.91
N ALA A 154 5.08 18.72 -6.78
CA ALA A 154 5.50 17.86 -7.86
C ALA A 154 4.36 16.90 -8.34
N PRO A 155 3.96 16.99 -9.63
CA PRO A 155 3.00 16.08 -10.28
C PRO A 155 3.19 14.55 -10.11
N PRO A 156 4.40 14.00 -9.84
CA PRO A 156 4.58 12.54 -9.74
C PRO A 156 3.88 11.88 -8.55
N SER A 157 3.63 12.59 -7.44
CA SER A 157 3.09 12.03 -6.18
C SER A 157 1.71 11.39 -6.36
N LEU A 158 0.77 12.10 -7.00
CA LEU A 158 -0.56 11.55 -7.30
C LEU A 158 -0.52 10.40 -8.31
N SER A 159 0.53 10.32 -9.13
CA SER A 159 0.72 9.18 -10.02
C SER A 159 1.07 7.91 -9.24
N TYR A 160 1.88 8.01 -8.17
CA TYR A 160 2.16 6.88 -7.27
C TYR A 160 0.89 6.38 -6.59
N LYS A 161 0.05 7.30 -6.09
CA LYS A 161 -1.23 6.96 -5.43
C LYS A 161 -2.06 5.99 -6.27
N TRP A 162 -2.26 6.30 -7.55
CA TRP A 162 -3.16 5.52 -8.40
C TRP A 162 -2.46 4.37 -9.12
N LYS A 163 -1.23 4.56 -9.62
CA LYS A 163 -0.52 3.49 -10.33
C LYS A 163 -0.09 2.38 -9.39
N ALA A 164 0.47 2.72 -8.24
CA ALA A 164 1.00 1.74 -7.30
C ALA A 164 0.06 1.44 -6.14
N ALA A 165 -1.13 2.05 -6.06
CA ALA A 165 -1.97 2.01 -4.86
C ALA A 165 -1.22 2.52 -3.60
N SER A 166 -0.35 3.52 -3.77
CA SER A 166 0.47 4.07 -2.68
C SER A 166 -0.32 5.10 -1.87
N PHE A 167 -1.25 4.61 -1.05
CA PHE A 167 -2.02 5.40 -0.09
C PHE A 167 -2.10 4.69 1.28
N PRO A 168 -2.41 5.41 2.37
CA PRO A 168 -2.47 4.87 3.73
C PRO A 168 -3.22 3.55 3.88
N GLU A 169 -4.33 3.39 3.17
CA GLU A 169 -5.18 2.20 3.24
C GLU A 169 -4.51 0.95 2.65
N THR A 170 -3.32 1.01 2.05
CA THR A 170 -2.58 -0.18 1.58
C THR A 170 -1.73 -0.83 2.70
N VAL A 171 -1.49 -0.11 3.78
CA VAL A 171 -0.58 -0.53 4.87
C VAL A 171 -1.27 -0.61 6.24
N GLU A 172 -2.58 -0.86 6.26
CA GLU A 172 -3.35 -0.99 7.51
C GLU A 172 -2.85 -2.14 8.40
N TYR A 173 -2.15 -3.11 7.83
CA TYR A 173 -1.54 -4.21 8.57
C TYR A 173 -0.33 -3.79 9.43
N ALA A 174 0.33 -2.68 9.12
CA ALA A 174 1.60 -2.28 9.74
C ALA A 174 1.41 -1.63 11.12
N ASP A 175 2.37 -1.83 12.01
CA ASP A 175 2.43 -1.17 13.32
C ASP A 175 3.09 0.20 13.23
N LEU A 176 4.15 0.30 12.41
CA LEU A 176 4.87 1.53 12.10
C LEU A 176 4.80 1.80 10.60
N ILE A 177 4.28 2.97 10.22
CA ILE A 177 4.22 3.41 8.83
C ILE A 177 5.28 4.47 8.60
N VAL A 178 6.14 4.22 7.62
CA VAL A 178 7.13 5.18 7.13
C VAL A 178 6.56 5.87 5.90
N PHE A 179 6.29 7.16 6.01
CA PHE A 179 5.89 8.00 4.89
C PHE A 179 7.12 8.61 4.25
N ARG A 180 7.50 8.10 3.08
CA ARG A 180 8.56 8.71 2.29
C ARG A 180 7.99 9.92 1.56
N THR A 181 8.58 11.08 1.77
CA THR A 181 8.14 12.36 1.22
C THR A 181 9.24 12.97 0.34
N ALA A 182 8.81 13.76 -0.65
CA ALA A 182 9.68 14.66 -1.40
C ALA A 182 9.28 16.07 -0.96
N GLY A 183 10.16 16.84 -0.34
CA GLY A 183 9.83 18.20 0.14
C GLY A 183 9.24 18.29 1.57
N PRO A 184 9.03 19.52 2.07
CA PRO A 184 8.35 19.79 3.34
C PRO A 184 6.88 19.30 3.29
N SER A 185 6.50 18.48 4.27
CA SER A 185 5.22 17.76 4.33
C SER A 185 4.08 18.55 4.95
N SER A 186 3.89 19.81 4.56
CA SER A 186 2.83 20.68 5.10
C SER A 186 1.41 20.33 4.64
N VAL A 187 1.19 19.23 3.91
CA VAL A 187 -0.05 18.99 3.16
C VAL A 187 -0.68 17.65 3.51
N ALA A 188 -1.93 17.72 4.02
CA ALA A 188 -2.91 16.64 4.16
C ALA A 188 -2.62 15.52 5.19
N THR A 189 -2.39 15.89 6.45
CA THR A 189 -2.35 14.95 7.59
C THR A 189 -3.71 14.36 7.98
N GLY A 190 -4.81 14.76 7.33
CA GLY A 190 -6.16 14.26 7.59
C GLY A 190 -6.25 12.74 7.61
N GLU A 191 -5.64 12.09 6.61
CA GLU A 191 -5.61 10.62 6.51
C GLU A 191 -4.68 9.97 7.56
N CYS A 192 -3.66 10.69 8.04
CA CYS A 192 -2.80 10.22 9.13
C CYS A 192 -3.58 10.04 10.43
N TYR A 193 -4.59 10.87 10.70
CA TYR A 193 -5.39 10.75 11.92
C TYR A 193 -6.13 9.43 12.00
N LYS A 194 -6.61 8.89 10.87
CA LYS A 194 -7.26 7.58 10.84
C LYS A 194 -6.30 6.45 11.24
N LEU A 195 -5.04 6.55 10.81
CA LEU A 195 -4.00 5.57 11.15
C LEU A 195 -3.57 5.70 12.62
N LEU A 196 -3.37 6.93 13.11
CA LEU A 196 -3.08 7.18 14.53
C LEU A 196 -4.21 6.70 15.44
N ALA A 197 -5.47 6.91 15.06
CA ALA A 197 -6.65 6.46 15.81
C ALA A 197 -6.73 4.92 15.91
N ARG A 198 -6.09 4.18 15.00
CA ARG A 198 -5.97 2.71 15.04
C ARG A 198 -4.79 2.23 15.89
N GLY A 199 -4.02 3.16 16.48
CA GLY A 199 -2.85 2.86 17.30
C GLY A 199 -1.54 2.73 16.52
N GLN A 200 -1.54 2.96 15.20
CA GLN A 200 -0.34 2.87 14.38
C GLN A 200 0.59 4.05 14.66
N LYS A 201 1.90 3.82 14.59
CA LYS A 201 2.92 4.85 14.70
C LYS A 201 3.30 5.34 13.31
N LEU A 202 3.58 6.63 13.18
CA LEU A 202 3.89 7.26 11.89
C LEU A 202 5.29 7.89 11.95
N LEU A 203 6.11 7.59 10.96
CA LEU A 203 7.42 8.21 10.74
C LEU A 203 7.39 8.97 9.42
N LEU A 204 7.65 10.28 9.46
CA LEU A 204 7.84 11.08 8.26
C LEU A 204 9.32 11.03 7.86
N ALA A 205 9.62 10.40 6.72
CA ALA A 205 10.95 10.33 6.16
C ALA A 205 11.04 11.22 4.93
N HIS A 206 12.04 12.09 4.86
CA HIS A 206 12.26 12.97 3.73
C HIS A 206 13.45 12.48 2.89
N ARG A 207 13.26 12.37 1.57
CA ARG A 207 14.33 11.93 0.66
C ARG A 207 15.31 13.07 0.38
N THR A 208 16.57 12.92 0.76
CA THR A 208 17.62 13.96 0.64
C THR A 208 18.41 13.96 -0.69
N GLY A 209 18.05 13.12 -1.67
CA GLY A 209 18.93 12.78 -2.81
C GLY A 209 18.58 13.30 -4.22
N GLN A 210 17.67 14.26 -4.37
CA GLN A 210 17.31 14.85 -5.70
C GLN A 210 17.23 16.39 -5.66
N GLY A 211 18.19 17.03 -4.96
CA GLY A 211 18.24 18.47 -4.68
C GLY A 211 18.27 18.77 -3.18
N GLY A 212 17.60 17.93 -2.38
CA GLY A 212 17.72 17.89 -0.91
C GLY A 212 17.19 19.12 -0.18
N LEU A 213 17.26 19.06 1.16
CA LEU A 213 16.86 20.14 2.07
C LEU A 213 17.55 21.48 1.73
N ILE A 214 18.76 21.44 1.18
CA ILE A 214 19.53 22.64 0.78
C ILE A 214 18.89 23.32 -0.43
N ALA A 215 18.47 22.58 -1.47
CA ALA A 215 17.76 23.20 -2.60
C ALA A 215 16.38 23.73 -2.21
N ASP A 216 15.74 23.11 -1.21
CA ASP A 216 14.46 23.57 -0.66
C ASP A 216 14.62 24.84 0.19
N LEU A 217 15.68 24.94 1.00
CA LEU A 217 16.00 26.14 1.79
C LEU A 217 16.46 27.33 0.95
N GLN A 218 17.06 27.09 -0.21
CA GLN A 218 17.52 28.14 -1.13
C GLN A 218 16.41 28.75 -1.99
N LYS A 219 15.19 28.20 -1.98
CA LYS A 219 14.05 28.63 -2.80
C LYS A 219 12.91 29.28 -2.00
N GLN A 220 13.08 29.50 -0.69
CA GLN A 220 12.17 30.25 0.17
C GLN A 220 12.72 31.65 0.44
#